data_AF-A0A1Q4ZKB2-F1
#
_entry.id   AF-A0A1Q4ZKB2-F1
#
_cell.length_a   1.000
_cell.length_b   1.000
_cell.length_c   1.000
_cell.angle_alpha   90.00
_cell.angle_beta   90.00
_cell.angle_gamma   90.00
#
_symmetry.space_group_name_H-M   'P 1'
#
loop_
_entity.id
_entity.type
_entity.pdbx_description
1 polymer ?
#
loop_
_entity_poly.entity_id
_entity_poly.type
_entity_poly.pdbx_seq_one_letter_code
_entity_poly.pdbx_strand_id
1 'polypeptide(L)'
;MTPTEAVKLVGVIRQIWPSMKIDQFTPDAWHMALDDVSLDDALAAVRHLARSRGGYVQPVDIRRRIAEAAGLLPRSEAEGLADAAQVAGNRGAGASKLDAVTYRAYRAMGGPTAFDAPMSVIRPQWARVWSDVAQRYEEELLAGDLGREVEARRVLAIEAGGSA
;
A
#
# COMPACT_ATOMS: atom_id res chain seq x y z
N MET A 1 -16.54 -7.20 2.40
CA MET A 1 -17.76 -6.72 1.69
C MET A 1 -18.65 -7.92 1.40
N THR A 2 -19.96 -7.77 1.47
CA THR A 2 -20.93 -8.80 1.06
C THR A 2 -21.27 -8.72 -0.44
N PRO A 3 -21.83 -9.77 -1.07
CA PRO A 3 -22.23 -9.71 -2.47
C PRO A 3 -23.23 -8.58 -2.77
N THR A 4 -24.19 -8.34 -1.87
CA THR A 4 -25.15 -7.24 -2.01
C THR A 4 -24.48 -5.88 -1.96
N GLU A 5 -23.45 -5.71 -1.14
CA GLU A 5 -22.66 -4.48 -1.09
C GLU A 5 -21.81 -4.29 -2.36
N ALA A 6 -21.28 -5.37 -2.94
CA ALA A 6 -20.59 -5.31 -4.22
C ALA A 6 -21.51 -4.81 -5.35
N VAL A 7 -22.77 -5.26 -5.38
CA VAL A 7 -23.79 -4.72 -6.30
C VAL A 7 -23.99 -3.22 -6.11
N LYS A 8 -24.06 -2.75 -4.85
CA LYS A 8 -24.17 -1.30 -4.56
C LYS A 8 -22.95 -0.54 -5.04
N LEU A 9 -21.74 -1.02 -4.75
CA LEU A 9 -20.49 -0.41 -5.18
C LEU A 9 -20.41 -0.29 -6.71
N VAL A 10 -20.64 -1.38 -7.42
CA VAL A 10 -20.63 -1.40 -8.89
C VAL A 10 -21.70 -0.49 -9.47
N GLY A 11 -22.88 -0.41 -8.84
CA GLY A 11 -23.92 0.55 -9.18
C GLY A 11 -23.43 2.00 -9.12
N VAL A 12 -22.73 2.38 -8.05
CA VAL A 12 -22.12 3.72 -7.91
C VAL A 12 -21.07 3.96 -9.00
N ILE A 13 -20.18 3.00 -9.23
CA ILE A 13 -19.11 3.08 -10.22
C ILE A 13 -19.67 3.28 -11.63
N ARG A 14 -20.75 2.58 -11.97
CA ARG A 14 -21.45 2.75 -13.26
C ARG A 14 -21.99 4.17 -13.45
N GLN A 15 -22.45 4.83 -12.40
CA GLN A 15 -22.93 6.22 -12.49
C GLN A 15 -21.78 7.22 -12.63
N ILE A 16 -20.65 6.98 -11.97
CA ILE A 16 -19.47 7.86 -12.04
C ILE A 16 -18.74 7.69 -13.38
N TRP A 17 -18.61 6.46 -13.86
CA TRP A 17 -17.90 6.10 -15.08
C TRP A 17 -18.82 5.37 -16.07
N PRO A 18 -19.78 6.07 -16.71
CA PRO A 18 -20.79 5.45 -17.55
C PRO A 18 -20.24 4.76 -18.81
N SER A 19 -19.02 5.10 -19.23
CA SER A 19 -18.34 4.46 -20.36
C SER A 19 -17.68 3.10 -20.02
N MET A 20 -17.61 2.73 -18.73
CA MET A 20 -17.12 1.41 -18.35
C MET A 20 -18.13 0.32 -18.74
N LYS A 21 -17.62 -0.76 -19.32
CA LYS A 21 -18.44 -1.95 -19.61
C LYS A 21 -18.71 -2.69 -18.30
N ILE A 22 -19.89 -2.44 -17.73
CA ILE A 22 -20.40 -3.08 -16.53
C ILE A 22 -21.66 -3.83 -16.92
N ASP A 23 -21.67 -5.12 -16.67
CA ASP A 23 -22.81 -6.02 -16.92
C ASP A 23 -23.30 -6.67 -15.62
N GLN A 24 -24.22 -7.62 -15.75
CA GLN A 24 -24.82 -8.32 -14.61
C GLN A 24 -23.84 -9.22 -13.84
N PHE A 25 -22.70 -9.61 -14.42
CA PHE A 25 -21.69 -10.49 -13.79
C PHE A 25 -20.55 -9.71 -13.15
N THR A 26 -20.42 -8.43 -13.50
CA THR A 26 -19.39 -7.54 -12.95
C THR A 26 -19.41 -7.47 -11.42
N PRO A 27 -20.58 -7.37 -10.72
CA PRO A 27 -20.62 -7.37 -9.26
C PRO A 27 -20.01 -8.62 -8.62
N ASP A 28 -20.27 -9.80 -9.17
CA ASP A 28 -19.72 -11.06 -8.64
C ASP A 28 -18.20 -11.11 -8.81
N ALA A 29 -17.70 -10.73 -9.99
CA ALA A 29 -16.26 -10.65 -10.24
C ALA A 29 -15.55 -9.64 -9.33
N TRP A 30 -16.21 -8.52 -9.03
CA TRP A 30 -15.68 -7.49 -8.13
C TRP A 30 -15.72 -7.91 -6.67
N HIS A 31 -16.76 -8.63 -6.26
CA HIS A 31 -16.85 -9.21 -4.93
C HIS A 31 -15.65 -10.11 -4.65
N MET A 32 -15.26 -10.98 -5.59
CA MET A 32 -14.08 -11.84 -5.43
C MET A 32 -12.76 -11.09 -5.16
N ALA A 33 -12.66 -9.82 -5.55
CA ALA A 33 -11.47 -9.01 -5.37
C ALA A 33 -11.54 -8.04 -4.17
N LEU A 34 -12.72 -7.90 -3.55
CA LEU A 34 -13.01 -6.86 -2.54
C LEU A 34 -13.82 -7.41 -1.35
N ASP A 35 -13.92 -8.73 -1.21
CA ASP A 35 -14.70 -9.40 -0.16
C ASP A 35 -14.10 -9.22 1.24
N ASP A 36 -12.81 -8.93 1.34
CA ASP A 36 -12.09 -8.61 2.57
C ASP A 36 -12.24 -7.15 3.03
N VAL A 37 -12.50 -6.19 2.13
CA VAL A 37 -12.60 -4.76 2.48
C VAL A 37 -14.03 -4.33 2.84
N SER A 38 -14.17 -3.27 3.64
CA SER A 38 -15.51 -2.71 3.95
C SER A 38 -16.10 -1.93 2.78
N LEU A 39 -17.44 -1.85 2.70
CA LEU A 39 -18.10 -1.01 1.68
C LEU A 39 -17.75 0.47 1.87
N ASP A 40 -17.66 0.94 3.11
CA ASP A 40 -17.36 2.34 3.42
C ASP A 40 -15.96 2.75 2.93
N ASP A 41 -14.96 1.89 3.15
CA ASP A 41 -13.60 2.11 2.63
C ASP A 41 -13.57 2.11 1.10
N ALA A 42 -14.28 1.17 0.47
CA ALA A 42 -14.36 1.10 -0.98
C ALA A 42 -15.03 2.34 -1.58
N LEU A 43 -16.13 2.83 -0.99
CA LEU A 43 -16.81 4.05 -1.43
C LEU A 43 -15.95 5.31 -1.19
N ALA A 44 -15.22 5.38 -0.08
CA ALA A 44 -14.27 6.47 0.19
C ALA A 44 -13.14 6.49 -0.86
N ALA A 45 -12.58 5.32 -1.19
CA ALA A 45 -11.58 5.18 -2.23
C ALA A 45 -12.14 5.57 -3.62
N VAL A 46 -13.33 5.07 -3.98
CA VAL A 46 -14.01 5.44 -5.24
C VAL A 46 -14.22 6.95 -5.34
N ARG A 47 -14.69 7.60 -4.27
CA ARG A 47 -14.88 9.05 -4.22
C ARG A 47 -13.58 9.80 -4.49
N HIS A 48 -12.47 9.33 -3.91
CA HIS A 48 -11.17 9.93 -4.14
C HIS A 48 -10.74 9.76 -5.60
N LEU A 49 -10.78 8.53 -6.12
CA LEU A 49 -10.37 8.23 -7.49
C LEU A 49 -11.19 9.04 -8.52
N ALA A 50 -12.50 9.18 -8.30
CA ALA A 50 -13.38 9.99 -9.14
C ALA A 50 -12.98 11.48 -9.19
N ARG A 51 -12.31 12.00 -8.16
CA ARG A 51 -11.87 13.40 -8.07
C ARG A 51 -10.44 13.60 -8.57
N SER A 52 -9.60 12.57 -8.50
CA SER A 52 -8.16 12.71 -8.73
C SER A 52 -7.69 12.24 -10.10
N ARG A 53 -8.47 11.41 -10.81
CA ARG A 53 -8.07 10.89 -12.13
C ARG A 53 -9.25 10.78 -13.09
N GLY A 54 -8.96 10.94 -14.37
CA GLY A 54 -9.88 10.54 -15.45
C GLY A 54 -9.70 9.06 -15.79
N GLY A 55 -10.65 8.51 -16.56
CA GLY A 55 -10.58 7.12 -17.02
C GLY A 55 -11.29 6.12 -16.10
N TYR A 56 -11.12 4.83 -16.38
CA TYR A 56 -11.82 3.76 -15.68
C TYR A 56 -11.17 3.38 -14.35
N VAL A 57 -11.87 2.57 -13.56
CA VAL A 57 -11.38 2.03 -12.29
C VAL A 57 -11.42 0.51 -12.28
N GLN A 58 -10.42 -0.10 -11.67
CA GLN A 58 -10.33 -1.54 -11.43
C GLN A 58 -10.33 -1.82 -9.92
N PRO A 59 -10.70 -3.03 -9.47
CA PRO A 59 -10.65 -3.38 -8.05
C PRO A 59 -9.29 -3.11 -7.40
N VAL A 60 -8.18 -3.38 -8.11
CA VAL A 60 -6.83 -3.11 -7.61
C VAL A 60 -6.58 -1.63 -7.29
N ASP A 61 -7.19 -0.71 -8.04
CA ASP A 61 -7.06 0.73 -7.76
C ASP A 61 -7.74 1.11 -6.45
N ILE A 62 -8.90 0.50 -6.17
CA ILE A 62 -9.64 0.70 -4.92
C ILE A 62 -8.80 0.16 -3.77
N ARG A 63 -8.30 -1.08 -3.88
CA ARG A 63 -7.42 -1.70 -2.87
C ARG A 63 -6.18 -0.85 -2.60
N ARG A 64 -5.47 -0.42 -3.65
CA ARG A 64 -4.30 0.46 -3.52
C ARG A 64 -4.63 1.75 -2.80
N ARG A 65 -5.76 2.39 -3.14
CA ARG A 65 -6.17 3.64 -2.49
C ARG A 65 -6.55 3.43 -1.03
N ILE A 66 -7.17 2.32 -0.67
CA ILE A 66 -7.46 1.94 0.72
C ILE A 66 -6.15 1.74 1.49
N ALA A 67 -5.21 0.96 0.95
CA ALA A 67 -3.90 0.74 1.55
C ALA A 67 -3.13 2.06 1.77
N GLU A 68 -3.19 2.97 0.81
CA GLU A 68 -2.61 4.30 0.91
C GLU A 68 -3.27 5.13 2.03
N ALA A 69 -4.60 5.13 2.12
CA ALA A 69 -5.33 5.85 3.18
C ALA A 69 -4.98 5.33 4.59
N ALA A 70 -4.72 4.03 4.70
CA ALA A 70 -4.28 3.39 5.94
C ALA A 70 -2.77 3.56 6.20
N GLY A 71 -2.01 4.17 5.28
CA GLY A 71 -0.56 4.28 5.42
C GLY A 71 0.15 2.92 5.47
N LEU A 72 -0.37 1.93 4.73
CA LEU A 72 0.21 0.60 4.60
C LEU A 72 1.21 0.51 3.43
N LEU A 73 1.09 1.42 2.45
CA LEU A 73 2.04 1.52 1.35
C LEU A 73 3.41 2.00 1.86
N PRO A 74 4.51 1.56 1.23
CA PRO A 74 5.83 1.99 1.61
C PRO A 74 6.02 3.50 1.45
N ARG A 75 6.88 4.08 2.29
CA ARG A 75 7.36 5.46 2.15
C ARG A 75 8.16 5.64 0.87
N SER A 76 8.61 6.86 0.57
CA SER A 76 9.40 7.08 -0.64
C SER A 76 10.77 6.39 -0.58
N GLU A 77 11.33 6.04 -1.74
CA GLU A 77 12.68 5.48 -1.87
C GLU A 77 13.73 6.34 -1.17
N ALA A 78 13.63 7.67 -1.31
CA ALA A 78 14.57 8.63 -0.74
C ALA A 78 14.50 8.67 0.80
N GLU A 79 13.31 8.61 1.39
CA GLU A 79 13.14 8.51 2.84
C GLU A 79 13.68 7.17 3.36
N GLY A 80 13.40 6.07 2.66
CA GLY A 80 13.96 4.77 3.00
C GLY A 80 15.50 4.77 2.96
N LEU A 81 16.10 5.42 1.95
CA LEU A 81 17.55 5.54 1.85
C LEU A 81 18.14 6.33 3.02
N ALA A 82 17.50 7.45 3.39
CA ALA A 82 17.96 8.29 4.50
C ALA A 82 17.95 7.52 5.82
N ASP A 83 16.87 6.81 6.11
CA ASP A 83 16.74 6.02 7.34
C ASP A 83 17.72 4.84 7.37
N ALA A 84 17.89 4.14 6.24
CA ALA A 84 18.85 3.04 6.12
C ALA A 84 20.29 3.52 6.31
N ALA A 85 20.65 4.68 5.74
CA ALA A 85 21.96 5.29 5.92
C ALA A 85 22.20 5.71 7.38
N GLN A 86 21.20 6.27 8.07
CA GLN A 86 21.29 6.58 9.49
C GLN A 86 21.54 5.32 10.33
N VAL A 87 20.78 4.24 10.08
CA VAL A 87 20.97 2.95 10.75
C VAL A 87 22.36 2.37 10.47
N ALA A 88 22.84 2.47 9.23
CA ALA A 88 24.19 2.02 8.88
C ALA A 88 25.29 2.80 9.61
N GLY A 89 25.15 4.14 9.71
CA GLY A 89 26.05 4.99 10.48
C GLY A 89 26.11 4.59 11.97
N ASN A 90 24.99 4.12 12.50
CA ASN A 90 24.89 3.54 13.85
C ASN A 90 25.25 2.05 13.91
N ARG A 91 25.98 1.53 12.92
CA ARG A 91 26.42 0.12 12.81
C ARG A 91 25.27 -0.89 12.94
N GLY A 92 24.11 -0.55 12.39
CA GLY A 92 22.91 -1.39 12.40
C GLY A 92 22.01 -1.19 13.62
N ALA A 93 22.41 -0.39 14.61
CA ALA A 93 21.56 -0.08 15.74
C ALA A 93 20.30 0.69 15.27
N GLY A 94 19.13 0.20 15.66
CA GLY A 94 17.84 0.75 15.25
C GLY A 94 17.27 0.16 13.97
N ALA A 95 17.91 -0.82 13.33
CA ALA A 95 17.39 -1.46 12.12
C ALA A 95 15.97 -2.03 12.29
N SER A 96 15.63 -2.50 13.49
CA SER A 96 14.29 -3.02 13.83
C SER A 96 13.19 -1.95 13.84
N LYS A 97 13.55 -0.66 13.78
CA LYS A 97 12.62 0.46 13.72
C LYS A 97 12.33 0.93 12.29
N LEU A 98 13.06 0.41 11.30
CA LEU A 98 12.78 0.68 9.90
C LEU A 98 11.44 0.06 9.52
N ASP A 99 10.70 0.72 8.62
CA ASP A 99 9.51 0.12 8.03
C ASP A 99 9.88 -1.16 7.26
N ALA A 100 8.89 -2.02 7.02
CA ALA A 100 9.11 -3.36 6.49
C ALA A 100 9.87 -3.37 5.15
N VAL A 101 9.56 -2.44 4.25
CA VAL A 101 10.21 -2.34 2.92
C VAL A 101 11.63 -1.83 3.07
N THR A 102 11.83 -0.74 3.82
CA THR A 102 13.16 -0.19 4.07
C THR A 102 14.07 -1.21 4.77
N TYR A 103 13.56 -1.94 5.77
CA TYR A 103 14.30 -2.99 6.46
C TYR A 103 14.71 -4.14 5.51
N ARG A 104 13.78 -4.65 4.69
CA ARG A 104 14.05 -5.70 3.71
C ARG A 104 15.08 -5.25 2.67
N ALA A 105 14.96 -4.03 2.15
CA ALA A 105 15.92 -3.45 1.20
C ALA A 105 17.32 -3.26 1.83
N TYR A 106 17.38 -2.73 3.05
CA TYR A 106 18.61 -2.59 3.83
C TYR A 106 19.33 -3.92 4.03
N ARG A 107 18.59 -4.98 4.41
CA ARG A 107 19.14 -6.32 4.55
C ARG A 107 19.60 -6.92 3.23
N ALA A 108 18.83 -6.72 2.15
CA ALA A 108 19.18 -7.21 0.82
C ALA A 108 20.45 -6.55 0.24
N MET A 109 20.70 -5.28 0.60
CA MET A 109 21.94 -4.59 0.26
C MET A 109 23.17 -5.16 0.98
N GLY A 110 22.99 -5.88 2.08
CA GLY A 110 24.08 -6.39 2.92
C GLY A 110 24.18 -5.73 4.30
N GLY A 111 23.18 -4.92 4.69
CA GLY A 111 23.14 -4.27 6.00
C GLY A 111 24.20 -3.17 6.15
N PRO A 112 24.84 -3.02 7.33
CA PRO A 112 25.66 -1.85 7.62
C PRO A 112 26.91 -1.73 6.75
N THR A 113 27.53 -2.85 6.38
CA THR A 113 28.78 -2.87 5.58
C THR A 113 28.56 -2.43 4.14
N ALA A 114 27.35 -2.61 3.61
CA ALA A 114 27.01 -2.17 2.25
C ALA A 114 27.03 -0.65 2.10
N PHE A 115 26.86 0.07 3.22
CA PHE A 115 26.81 1.53 3.28
C PHE A 115 28.17 2.17 3.58
N ASP A 116 29.25 1.39 3.70
CA ASP A 116 30.62 1.93 3.77
C ASP A 116 31.10 2.46 2.40
N ALA A 117 30.38 2.13 1.31
CA ALA A 117 30.68 2.63 -0.04
C ALA A 117 30.28 4.11 -0.23
N PRO A 118 30.84 4.81 -1.23
CA PRO A 118 30.41 6.16 -1.56
C PRO A 118 28.93 6.23 -1.98
N MET A 119 28.25 7.33 -1.66
CA MET A 119 26.83 7.51 -2.01
C MET A 119 26.54 7.47 -3.52
N SER A 120 27.52 7.79 -4.36
CA SER A 120 27.43 7.64 -5.82
C SER A 120 27.26 6.19 -6.27
N VAL A 121 27.71 5.23 -5.46
CA VAL A 121 27.55 3.78 -5.69
C VAL A 121 26.28 3.27 -5.01
N ILE A 122 26.02 3.69 -3.76
CA ILE A 122 24.88 3.23 -2.97
C ILE A 122 23.56 3.62 -3.63
N ARG A 123 23.39 4.89 -4.04
CA ARG A 123 22.10 5.40 -4.52
C ARG A 123 21.49 4.61 -5.69
N PRO A 124 22.22 4.32 -6.80
CA PRO A 124 21.64 3.54 -7.90
C PRO A 124 21.38 2.07 -7.52
N GLN A 125 22.18 1.48 -6.63
CA GLN A 125 21.94 0.10 -6.15
C GLN A 125 20.72 0.04 -5.25
N TRP A 126 20.62 0.97 -4.30
CA TRP A 126 19.48 1.13 -3.41
C TRP A 126 18.19 1.32 -4.20
N ALA A 127 18.14 2.26 -5.15
CA ALA A 127 16.94 2.52 -5.93
C ALA A 127 16.40 1.26 -6.62
N ARG A 128 17.29 0.42 -7.17
CA ARG A 128 16.91 -0.87 -7.78
C ARG A 128 16.37 -1.86 -6.74
N VAL A 129 17.15 -2.13 -5.69
CA VAL A 129 16.79 -3.10 -4.64
C VAL A 129 15.51 -2.69 -3.94
N TRP A 130 15.38 -1.40 -3.62
CA TRP A 130 14.20 -0.84 -2.98
C TRP A 130 12.97 -0.97 -3.88
N SER A 131 13.07 -0.65 -5.17
CA SER A 131 11.96 -0.79 -6.11
C SER A 131 11.48 -2.24 -6.20
N ASP A 132 12.39 -3.20 -6.30
CA ASP A 132 12.05 -4.62 -6.38
C ASP A 132 11.34 -5.10 -5.09
N VAL A 133 11.82 -4.67 -3.92
CA VAL A 133 11.23 -5.03 -2.63
C VAL A 133 9.88 -4.35 -2.42
N ALA A 134 9.77 -3.06 -2.77
CA ALA A 134 8.55 -2.28 -2.64
C ALA A 134 7.44 -2.83 -3.55
N GLN A 135 7.77 -3.17 -4.79
CA GLN A 135 6.83 -3.77 -5.72
C GLN A 135 6.28 -5.10 -5.20
N ARG A 136 7.14 -6.01 -4.77
CA ARG A 136 6.70 -7.31 -4.22
C ARG A 136 5.87 -7.15 -2.96
N TYR A 137 6.28 -6.24 -2.07
CA TYR A 137 5.51 -5.94 -0.86
C TYR A 137 4.12 -5.41 -1.19
N GLU A 138 4.01 -4.49 -2.16
CA GLU A 138 2.72 -3.98 -2.59
C GLU A 138 1.86 -5.07 -3.23
N GLU A 139 2.44 -5.90 -4.10
CA GLU A 139 1.74 -7.05 -4.71
C GLU A 139 1.22 -8.03 -3.64
N GLU A 140 2.05 -8.40 -2.66
CA GLU A 140 1.69 -9.25 -1.51
C GLU A 140 0.57 -8.61 -0.68
N LEU A 141 0.69 -7.33 -0.34
CA LEU A 141 -0.28 -6.59 0.45
C LEU A 141 -1.63 -6.52 -0.25
N LEU A 142 -1.64 -6.18 -1.54
CA LEU A 142 -2.87 -6.03 -2.31
C LEU A 142 -3.51 -7.38 -2.64
N ALA A 143 -2.73 -8.46 -2.76
CA ALA A 143 -3.27 -9.81 -2.98
C ALA A 143 -3.77 -10.48 -1.69
N GLY A 144 -3.30 -10.03 -0.52
CA GLY A 144 -3.67 -10.57 0.79
C GLY A 144 -5.00 -10.04 1.34
N ASP A 145 -5.22 -10.30 2.63
CA ASP A 145 -6.37 -9.80 3.41
C ASP A 145 -6.12 -8.34 3.83
N LEU A 146 -6.39 -7.41 2.93
CA LEU A 146 -6.19 -5.99 3.12
C LEU A 146 -7.12 -5.44 4.21
N GLY A 147 -8.34 -5.97 4.31
CA GLY A 147 -9.30 -5.58 5.34
C GLY A 147 -8.73 -5.76 6.75
N ARG A 148 -8.11 -6.92 7.00
CA ARG A 148 -7.45 -7.21 8.27
C ARG A 148 -6.28 -6.26 8.56
N GLU A 149 -5.43 -5.98 7.57
CA GLU A 149 -4.29 -5.07 7.74
C GLU A 149 -4.73 -3.63 8.06
N VAL A 150 -5.77 -3.16 7.37
CA VAL A 150 -6.38 -1.85 7.62
C VAL A 150 -6.94 -1.78 9.04
N GLU A 151 -7.62 -2.82 9.51
CA GLU A 151 -8.19 -2.84 10.85
C GLU A 151 -7.10 -2.89 11.94
N ALA A 152 -6.08 -3.72 11.76
CA ALA A 152 -4.91 -3.76 12.64
C ALA A 152 -4.27 -2.37 12.76
N ARG A 153 -4.17 -1.64 11.65
CA ARG A 153 -3.64 -0.27 11.61
C ARG A 153 -4.50 0.73 12.34
N ARG A 154 -5.84 0.63 12.25
CA ARG A 154 -6.77 1.48 12.99
C ARG A 154 -6.67 1.28 14.50
N VAL A 155 -6.58 0.03 14.95
CA VAL A 155 -6.40 -0.31 16.37
C VAL A 155 -5.13 0.34 16.91
N LEU A 156 -4.00 0.19 16.21
CA LEU A 156 -2.73 0.82 16.61
C LEU A 156 -2.83 2.36 16.66
N ALA A 157 -3.56 2.97 15.73
CA ALA A 157 -3.76 4.43 15.73
C ALA A 157 -4.60 4.91 16.92
N ILE A 158 -5.62 4.14 17.32
CA ILE A 158 -6.44 4.43 18.50
C ILE A 158 -5.61 4.33 19.77
N GLU A 159 -4.79 3.28 19.90
CA GLU A 159 -3.90 3.09 21.06
C GLU A 159 -2.87 4.23 21.19
N ALA A 160 -2.29 4.68 20.07
CA ALA A 160 -1.36 5.81 20.05
C ALA A 160 -2.03 7.15 20.37
N GLY A 161 -3.30 7.33 20.01
CA GLY A 161 -4.08 8.55 20.28
C GLY A 161 -4.76 8.60 21.66
N GLY A 162 -4.86 7.46 22.37
CA GLY A 162 -5.51 7.34 23.68
C GLY A 162 -4.63 7.64 24.89
N SER A 163 -3.38 8.06 24.69
CA SER A 163 -2.42 8.40 25.77
C SER A 163 -2.30 9.92 26.02
N ALA A 164 -3.36 10.68 25.76
CA ALA A 164 -3.41 12.14 25.99
C ALA A 164 -4.00 12.49 27.36
#